data_AF-A0A0H5BKK1-F1
#
_entry.id   AF-A0A0H5BKK1-F1
#
_cell.length_a   1.000
_cell.length_b   1.000
_cell.length_c   1.000
_cell.angle_alpha   90.00
_cell.angle_beta   90.00
_cell.angle_gamma   90.00
#
_symmetry.space_group_name_H-M   'P 1'
#
loop_
_entity.id
_entity.type
_entity.pdbx_description
1 polymer ?
#
loop_
_entity_poly.entity_id
_entity_poly.type
_entity_poly.pdbx_seq_one_letter_code
_entity_poly.pdbx_strand_id
1 'polypeptide(L)'
;MKISKFTISKIYEKLLNEGLLIVPKDQTIIKKYYKSLNNIHIMKIMKSLKVRKFVNEIYCFQNYYWSLTSRGVFYLKNFFVIK
;
A
#
# COMPACT_ATOMS: atom_id res chain seq x y z
N MET A 1 3.81 -12.09 -8.84
CA MET A 1 5.12 -11.42 -8.69
C MET A 1 5.64 -11.74 -7.30
N LYS A 2 6.86 -12.26 -7.20
CA LYS A 2 7.49 -12.56 -5.90
C LYS A 2 7.94 -11.24 -5.27
N ILE A 3 7.49 -10.95 -4.06
CA ILE A 3 7.86 -9.76 -3.28
C ILE A 3 8.44 -10.25 -1.95
N SER A 4 9.50 -9.61 -1.47
CA SER A 4 10.07 -9.93 -0.16
C SER A 4 9.05 -9.66 0.96
N LYS A 5 8.98 -10.58 1.94
CA LYS A 5 8.13 -10.42 3.14
C LYS A 5 8.48 -9.14 3.91
N PHE A 6 9.75 -8.74 3.90
CA PHE A 6 10.21 -7.50 4.53
C PHE A 6 9.58 -6.27 3.88
N THR A 7 9.59 -6.20 2.54
CA THR A 7 8.99 -5.09 1.79
C THR A 7 7.49 -4.98 2.03
N ILE A 8 6.77 -6.11 2.09
CA ILE A 8 5.33 -6.14 2.40
C ILE A 8 5.08 -5.57 3.79
N SER A 9 5.83 -6.04 4.80
CA SER A 9 5.73 -5.58 6.19
C SER A 9 5.90 -4.06 6.27
N LYS A 10 6.90 -3.52 5.59
CA LYS A 10 7.19 -2.07 5.58
C LYS A 10 6.09 -1.24 4.92
N ILE A 11 5.45 -1.77 3.87
CA ILE A 11 4.31 -1.09 3.21
C ILE A 11 3.09 -1.08 4.13
N TYR A 12 2.81 -2.19 4.80
CA TYR A 12 1.68 -2.28 5.75
C TYR A 12 1.88 -1.40 6.98
N GLU A 13 3.10 -1.34 7.50
CA GLU A 13 3.45 -0.50 8.65
C GLU A 13 3.20 0.97 8.30
N LYS A 14 3.70 1.39 7.15
CA LYS A 14 3.48 2.74 6.63
C LYS A 14 2.00 3.06 6.45
N LEU A 15 1.24 2.14 5.87
CA LEU A 15 -0.19 2.34 5.63
C LEU A 15 -0.98 2.43 6.95
N LEU A 16 -0.57 1.66 7.98
CA LEU A 16 -1.20 1.69 9.30
C LEU A 16 -0.87 2.99 10.04
N ASN A 17 0.37 3.49 9.92
CA ASN A 17 0.80 4.75 10.53
C ASN A 17 0.16 5.98 9.86
N GLU A 18 0.14 6.04 8.53
CA GLU A 18 -0.34 7.21 7.78
C GLU A 18 -1.86 7.15 7.52
N GLY A 19 -2.46 5.96 7.43
CA GLY A 19 -3.88 5.76 7.10
C GLY A 19 -4.25 6.03 5.63
N LEU A 20 -3.38 6.73 4.90
CA LEU A 20 -3.53 7.09 3.49
C LEU A 20 -2.22 6.85 2.75
N LEU A 21 -2.30 6.44 1.48
CA LEU A 21 -1.14 6.22 0.63
C LEU A 21 -1.40 6.79 -0.76
N ILE A 22 -0.44 7.58 -1.25
CA ILE A 22 -0.53 8.23 -2.57
C ILE A 22 0.63 7.74 -3.41
N VAL A 23 0.34 7.22 -4.60
CA VAL A 23 1.36 6.73 -5.52
C VAL A 23 1.06 7.20 -6.95
N PRO A 24 2.02 7.84 -7.63
CA PRO A 24 1.87 8.16 -9.05
C PRO A 24 1.84 6.87 -9.88
N LYS A 25 1.02 6.87 -10.93
CA LYS A 25 0.94 5.77 -11.90
C LYS A 25 2.25 5.61 -12.68
N ASP A 26 2.94 6.70 -12.93
CA ASP A 26 4.18 6.72 -13.71
C ASP A 26 5.31 5.99 -12.98
N GLN A 27 5.77 4.92 -13.64
CA GLN A 27 6.75 3.99 -13.10
C GLN A 27 8.20 4.50 -13.25
N THR A 28 8.41 5.48 -14.13
CA THR A 28 9.70 6.12 -14.43
C THR A 28 10.08 7.18 -13.40
N ILE A 29 9.11 7.67 -12.60
CA ILE A 29 9.35 8.58 -11.47
C ILE A 29 9.91 7.74 -10.31
N ILE A 30 11.15 7.28 -10.48
CA ILE A 30 11.66 6.07 -9.86
C ILE A 30 11.82 6.15 -8.33
N LYS A 31 11.94 7.33 -7.69
CA LYS A 31 12.42 7.37 -6.28
C LYS A 31 11.93 8.52 -5.39
N LYS A 32 11.00 9.38 -5.83
CA LYS A 32 10.84 10.69 -5.16
C LYS A 32 10.07 10.66 -3.82
N TYR A 33 9.06 9.82 -3.65
CA TYR A 33 8.18 9.89 -2.46
C TYR A 33 8.53 8.88 -1.36
N TYR A 34 8.94 7.65 -1.72
CA TYR A 34 9.25 6.59 -0.75
C TYR A 34 10.61 5.97 -1.07
N LYS A 35 11.70 6.61 -0.59
CA LYS A 35 13.11 6.24 -0.88
C LYS A 35 13.44 4.74 -0.75
N SER A 36 12.68 3.98 0.03
CA SER A 36 12.92 2.54 0.26
C SER A 36 11.92 1.57 -0.38
N LEU A 37 10.87 2.04 -1.07
CA LEU A 37 9.78 1.18 -1.57
C LEU A 37 9.51 1.43 -3.05
N ASN A 38 9.54 0.38 -3.86
CA ASN A 38 9.21 0.45 -5.28
C ASN A 38 7.71 0.68 -5.51
N ASN A 39 7.35 1.67 -6.33
CA ASN A 39 5.96 1.98 -6.68
C ASN A 39 5.19 0.76 -7.24
N ILE A 40 5.86 -0.07 -8.04
CA ILE A 40 5.28 -1.29 -8.63
C ILE A 40 4.86 -2.29 -7.52
N HIS A 41 5.66 -2.41 -6.45
CA HIS A 41 5.35 -3.30 -5.34
C HIS A 41 4.13 -2.79 -4.58
N ILE A 42 4.09 -1.48 -4.30
CA ILE A 42 2.97 -0.83 -3.62
C ILE A 42 1.70 -1.05 -4.44
N MET A 43 1.70 -0.69 -5.72
CA MET A 43 0.51 -0.79 -6.57
C MET A 43 -0.03 -2.21 -6.67
N LYS A 44 0.83 -3.22 -6.78
CA LYS A 44 0.39 -4.63 -6.80
C LYS A 44 -0.18 -5.09 -5.46
N ILE A 45 0.43 -4.68 -4.34
CA ILE A 45 -0.08 -5.01 -3.00
C ILE A 45 -1.42 -4.32 -2.75
N MET A 46 -1.54 -3.03 -3.07
CA MET A 46 -2.78 -2.27 -2.91
C MET A 46 -3.91 -2.83 -3.77
N LYS A 47 -3.62 -3.26 -5.01
CA LYS A 47 -4.59 -3.94 -5.86
C LYS A 47 -5.14 -5.22 -5.20
N SER A 48 -4.29 -5.98 -4.50
CA SER A 48 -4.74 -7.18 -3.77
C SER A 48 -5.58 -6.85 -2.53
N LEU A 49 -5.23 -5.80 -1.79
CA LEU A 49 -6.00 -5.31 -0.64
C LEU A 49 -7.36 -4.74 -1.07
N LYS A 50 -7.41 -4.05 -2.21
CA LYS A 50 -8.65 -3.51 -2.80
C LYS A 50 -9.65 -4.62 -3.11
N VAL A 51 -9.20 -5.69 -3.78
CA VAL A 51 -10.10 -6.83 -4.12
C VAL A 51 -10.75 -7.43 -2.87
N ARG A 52 -10.03 -7.39 -1.73
CA ARG A 52 -10.51 -7.85 -0.42
C ARG A 52 -11.28 -6.79 0.38
N LYS A 53 -11.50 -5.60 -0.19
CA LYS A 53 -12.21 -4.46 0.42
C LYS A 53 -11.58 -3.94 1.72
N PHE A 54 -10.26 -4.06 1.86
CA PHE A 54 -9.51 -3.51 2.99
C PHE A 54 -9.10 -2.04 2.80
N VAL A 55 -9.14 -1.57 1.56
CA VAL A 55 -8.69 -0.24 1.14
C VAL A 55 -9.66 0.28 0.08
N ASN A 56 -9.99 1.56 0.15
CA ASN A 56 -10.71 2.25 -0.91
C ASN A 56 -9.70 2.91 -1.87
N GLU A 57 -10.01 2.91 -3.15
CA GLU A 57 -9.16 3.47 -4.20
C GLU A 57 -9.87 4.63 -4.90
N ILE A 58 -9.17 5.75 -5.03
CA ILE A 58 -9.55 6.87 -5.90
C ILE A 58 -8.40 7.09 -6.86
N TYR A 59 -8.70 7.22 -8.14
CA TYR A 59 -7.71 7.53 -9.17
C TYR A 59 -8.00 8.91 -9.75
N CYS A 60 -7.05 9.83 -9.62
CA CYS A 60 -7.22 11.21 -10.09
C CYS A 60 -5.87 11.79 -10.52
N PHE A 61 -5.84 12.53 -11.63
CA PHE A 61 -4.62 13.16 -12.18
C PHE A 61 -3.39 12.25 -12.20
N GLN A 62 -3.56 11.01 -12.70
CA GLN A 62 -2.49 9.99 -12.77
C GLN A 62 -1.90 9.56 -11.41
N ASN A 63 -2.60 9.84 -10.31
CA ASN A 63 -2.24 9.40 -8.97
C ASN A 63 -3.28 8.43 -8.42
N TYR A 64 -2.80 7.38 -7.79
CA TYR A 64 -3.62 6.47 -6.99
C TYR A 64 -3.62 6.94 -5.54
N TYR A 65 -4.81 7.17 -5.02
CA TYR A 65 -5.08 7.47 -3.63
C TYR A 65 -5.74 6.25 -3.00
N TRP A 66 -5.10 5.74 -1.96
CA TRP A 66 -5.60 4.62 -1.19
C TRP A 66 -5.88 5.05 0.24
N SER A 67 -7.11 4.87 0.69
CA SER A 67 -7.52 5.13 2.08
C SER A 67 -7.88 3.83 2.77
N LEU A 68 -7.41 3.66 4.00
CA LEU A 68 -7.66 2.46 4.78
C LEU A 68 -9.13 2.40 5.26
N THR A 69 -9.76 1.22 5.21
CA THR A 69 -11.09 0.99 5.80
C THR A 69 -10.98 0.40 7.21
N SER A 70 -12.04 0.48 8.01
CA SER A 70 -12.08 -0.10 9.36
C SER A 70 -11.73 -1.60 9.37
N ARG A 71 -12.25 -2.35 8.39
CA ARG A 71 -11.91 -3.78 8.18
C ARG A 71 -10.44 -3.97 7.83
N GLY A 72 -9.87 -3.06 7.03
CA GLY A 72 -8.45 -3.06 6.70
C GLY A 72 -7.55 -2.82 7.90
N VAL A 73 -7.92 -1.89 8.79
CA VAL A 73 -7.19 -1.64 10.06
C VAL A 73 -7.10 -2.93 10.87
N PHE A 74 -8.22 -3.62 11.07
CA PHE A 74 -8.24 -4.87 11.84
C PHE A 74 -7.37 -5.95 11.19
N TYR A 75 -7.46 -6.11 9.87
CA TYR A 75 -6.63 -7.04 9.13
C TYR A 75 -5.13 -6.78 9.29
N LEU A 76 -4.71 -5.52 9.14
CA LEU A 76 -3.30 -5.15 9.26
C LEU A 76 -2.80 -5.28 10.71
N LYS A 77 -3.60 -4.92 11.71
CA LYS A 77 -3.24 -5.14 13.12
C LYS A 77 -3.00 -6.62 13.41
N ASN A 78 -3.91 -7.50 12.98
CA ASN A 78 -3.73 -8.94 13.17
C ASN A 78 -2.48 -9.46 12.46
N PHE A 79 -2.14 -8.92 11.29
CA PHE A 79 -0.93 -9.28 10.57
C PHE A 79 0.36 -8.98 11.36
N PHE A 80 0.38 -7.91 12.15
CA PHE A 80 1.53 -7.55 12.99
C PHE A 80 1.56 -8.26 14.34
N VAL A 81 0.39 -8.57 14.93
CA VAL A 81 0.30 -9.25 16.23
C VAL A 81 0.72 -10.73 16.15
N ILE A 82 0.41 -11.40 15.04
CA ILE A 82 0.66 -12.84 14.86
C ILE A 82 2.14 -13.13 14.51
N LYS A 83 3.00 -12.11 14.49
CA LYS A 83 4.33 -12.18 13.91
C LYS A 83 5.43 -11.99 14.93
#